data_AF-A0A1E3FWL1-F1
#
_entry.id   AF-A0A1E3FWL1-F1
#
_cell.length_a   1.000
_cell.length_b   1.000
_cell.length_c   1.000
_cell.angle_alpha   90.00
_cell.angle_beta   90.00
_cell.angle_gamma   90.00
#
_symmetry.space_group_name_H-M   'P 1'
#
loop_
_entity.id
_entity.type
_entity.pdbx_description
1 polymer ?
#
loop_
_entity_poly.entity_id
_entity_poly.type
_entity_poly.pdbx_seq_one_letter_code
_entity_poly.pdbx_strand_id
1 'polypeptide(L)'
;MTTTTHGFTSDTLGWRAWLDTVSLDAATPDQLAVLEASHPQAKTSDYYLLLVHLPEILRQRSGVFNAIMYGSGGLSRAERELASTAVSRVNGCVYCASVHAQRFTQLAKRTDAIEQVFDDPATAGTTARERAIIRYAIALTERPDAVDASDIAALEAEGLTHEEILDLSHAVAIFAWANRLMLTLGEPVFPEPAAGA
;
A
#
# COMPACT_ATOMS: atom_id res chain seq x y z
N MET A 1 -14.21 -13.01 4.54
CA MET A 1 -14.98 -12.19 5.51
C MET A 1 -14.34 -10.82 5.53
N THR A 2 -15.13 -9.76 5.68
CA THR A 2 -14.59 -8.42 5.95
C THR A 2 -13.98 -8.40 7.34
N THR A 3 -12.77 -7.88 7.47
CA THR A 3 -12.13 -7.63 8.76
C THR A 3 -12.25 -6.15 9.07
N THR A 4 -12.85 -5.80 10.22
CA THR A 4 -12.94 -4.41 10.70
C THR A 4 -12.48 -4.32 12.14
N THR A 5 -11.38 -3.61 12.39
CA THR A 5 -10.78 -3.45 13.74
C THR A 5 -10.13 -2.07 13.86
N HIS A 6 -10.36 -1.36 14.99
CA HIS A 6 -9.80 -0.02 15.28
C HIS A 6 -9.92 1.01 14.14
N GLY A 7 -11.04 0.99 13.38
CA GLY A 7 -11.28 1.91 12.27
C GLY A 7 -10.61 1.51 10.94
N PHE A 8 -9.87 0.40 10.90
CA PHE A 8 -9.37 -0.21 9.67
C PHE A 8 -10.34 -1.27 9.17
N THR A 9 -10.45 -1.41 7.86
CA THR A 9 -11.35 -2.37 7.21
C THR A 9 -10.67 -3.00 5.99
N SER A 10 -11.10 -4.19 5.61
CA SER A 10 -10.79 -4.81 4.31
C SER A 10 -11.90 -4.61 3.27
N ASP A 11 -12.91 -3.78 3.54
CA ASP A 11 -13.97 -3.43 2.58
C ASP A 11 -13.42 -2.61 1.42
N THR A 12 -13.98 -2.78 0.22
CA THR A 12 -13.65 -1.89 -0.90
C THR A 12 -14.11 -0.46 -0.61
N LEU A 13 -13.14 0.46 -0.54
CA LEU A 13 -13.37 1.88 -0.30
C LEU A 13 -13.21 2.67 -1.61
N GLY A 14 -13.94 3.78 -1.73
CA GLY A 14 -13.59 4.86 -2.66
C GLY A 14 -12.53 5.78 -2.05
N TRP A 15 -11.96 6.66 -2.85
CA TRP A 15 -11.11 7.76 -2.37
C TRP A 15 -11.52 9.02 -3.12
N ARG A 16 -11.68 10.13 -2.40
CA ARG A 16 -12.12 11.41 -2.96
C ARG A 16 -11.00 12.44 -2.82
N ALA A 17 -10.67 13.10 -3.92
CA ALA A 17 -9.72 14.20 -3.91
C ALA A 17 -10.29 15.45 -3.21
N TRP A 18 -9.44 16.22 -2.54
CA TRP A 18 -9.79 17.56 -2.02
C TRP A 18 -9.45 18.69 -2.99
N LEU A 19 -8.58 18.42 -3.96
CA LEU A 19 -8.23 19.33 -5.05
C LEU A 19 -8.93 18.91 -6.33
N ASP A 20 -9.07 19.85 -7.28
CA ASP A 20 -9.70 19.59 -8.57
C ASP A 20 -8.99 18.46 -9.32
N THR A 21 -9.78 17.55 -9.89
CA THR A 21 -9.29 16.46 -10.74
C THR A 21 -9.35 16.84 -12.22
N VAL A 22 -8.48 16.23 -13.04
CA VAL A 22 -8.53 16.43 -14.49
C VAL A 22 -9.78 15.74 -15.06
N SER A 23 -10.65 16.51 -15.73
CA SER A 23 -11.73 15.95 -16.54
C SER A 23 -11.19 15.28 -17.79
N LEU A 24 -11.67 14.06 -18.10
CA LEU A 24 -11.22 13.31 -19.27
C LEU A 24 -11.51 14.02 -20.60
N ASP A 25 -12.58 14.81 -20.68
CA ASP A 25 -12.94 15.58 -21.88
C ASP A 25 -11.99 16.75 -22.15
N ALA A 26 -11.29 17.22 -21.11
CA ALA A 26 -10.33 18.31 -21.17
C ALA A 26 -8.86 17.83 -21.05
N ALA A 27 -8.63 16.53 -20.88
CA ALA A 27 -7.31 15.97 -20.68
C ALA A 27 -6.46 16.07 -21.95
N THR A 28 -5.20 16.46 -21.79
CA THR A 28 -4.24 16.46 -22.90
C THR A 28 -3.92 15.02 -23.34
N PRO A 29 -3.44 14.81 -24.58
CA PRO A 29 -3.01 13.48 -25.03
C PRO A 29 -1.95 12.84 -24.11
N ASP A 30 -1.05 13.65 -23.54
CA ASP A 30 -0.04 13.14 -22.61
C ASP A 30 -0.65 12.65 -21.29
N GLN A 31 -1.58 13.40 -20.72
CA GLN A 31 -2.28 13.00 -19.50
C GLN A 31 -3.08 11.71 -19.71
N LEU A 32 -3.78 11.58 -20.85
CA LEU A 32 -4.51 10.35 -21.19
C LEU A 32 -3.57 9.14 -21.29
N ALA A 33 -2.43 9.30 -21.97
CA ALA A 33 -1.43 8.24 -22.09
C ALA A 33 -0.84 7.83 -20.72
N VAL A 34 -0.56 8.80 -19.84
CA VAL A 34 -0.09 8.51 -18.48
C VAL A 34 -1.14 7.78 -17.65
N LEU A 35 -2.41 8.17 -17.73
CA LEU A 35 -3.50 7.47 -17.03
C LEU A 35 -3.59 6.01 -17.51
N GLU A 36 -3.59 5.79 -18.82
CA GLU A 36 -3.67 4.43 -19.41
C GLU A 36 -2.51 3.53 -18.98
N ALA A 37 -1.29 4.06 -18.96
CA ALA A 37 -0.10 3.32 -18.56
C ALA A 37 0.02 3.12 -17.03
N SER A 38 -0.67 3.94 -16.23
CA SER A 38 -0.49 3.94 -14.77
C SER A 38 -1.19 2.78 -14.08
N HIS A 39 -2.49 2.62 -14.29
CA HIS A 39 -3.31 1.60 -13.63
C HIS A 39 -4.63 1.39 -14.38
N PRO A 40 -5.21 0.17 -14.42
CA PRO A 40 -6.44 -0.10 -15.17
C PRO A 40 -7.65 0.78 -14.78
N GLN A 41 -7.69 1.25 -13.53
CA GLN A 41 -8.77 2.10 -13.00
C GLN A 41 -8.38 3.59 -12.95
N ALA A 42 -7.25 4.00 -13.54
CA ALA A 42 -6.75 5.37 -13.41
C ALA A 42 -7.73 6.44 -13.92
N LYS A 43 -8.47 6.16 -15.00
CA LYS A 43 -9.45 7.08 -15.59
C LYS A 43 -10.73 7.27 -14.75
N THR A 44 -10.93 6.45 -13.72
CA THR A 44 -12.09 6.49 -12.83
C THR A 44 -11.71 6.70 -11.37
N SER A 45 -10.42 6.99 -11.11
CA SER A 45 -9.89 7.13 -9.76
C SER A 45 -9.46 8.57 -9.55
N ASP A 46 -10.10 9.26 -8.61
CA ASP A 46 -9.77 10.63 -8.23
C ASP A 46 -8.28 10.80 -7.93
N TYR A 47 -7.63 9.79 -7.34
CA TYR A 47 -6.20 9.85 -7.03
C TYR A 47 -5.36 9.99 -8.31
N TYR A 48 -5.62 9.17 -9.33
CA TYR A 48 -4.88 9.25 -10.59
C TYR A 48 -5.27 10.49 -11.38
N LEU A 49 -6.56 10.85 -11.41
CA LEU A 49 -7.05 12.06 -12.09
C LEU A 49 -6.54 13.36 -11.43
N LEU A 50 -6.26 13.34 -10.12
CA LEU A 50 -5.61 14.44 -9.43
C LEU A 50 -4.12 14.50 -9.78
N LEU A 51 -3.38 13.39 -9.63
CA LEU A 51 -1.94 13.39 -9.83
C LEU A 51 -1.52 13.66 -11.28
N VAL A 52 -2.38 13.39 -12.27
CA VAL A 52 -2.09 13.64 -13.68
C VAL A 52 -2.05 15.14 -14.04
N HIS A 53 -2.38 16.05 -13.12
CA HIS A 53 -1.98 17.46 -13.28
C HIS A 53 -0.46 17.63 -13.45
N LEU A 54 0.33 16.70 -12.87
CA LEU A 54 1.78 16.62 -13.03
C LEU A 54 2.15 15.28 -13.71
N PRO A 55 1.94 15.16 -15.05
CA PRO A 55 1.96 13.87 -15.73
C PRO A 55 3.33 13.16 -15.68
N GLU A 56 4.44 13.90 -15.72
CA GLU A 56 5.78 13.31 -15.60
C GLU A 56 6.02 12.70 -14.22
N ILE A 57 5.55 13.36 -13.14
CA ILE A 57 5.67 12.81 -11.78
C ILE A 57 4.83 11.53 -11.67
N LEU A 58 3.60 11.54 -12.18
CA LEU A 58 2.74 10.36 -12.14
C LEU A 58 3.32 9.21 -12.98
N ARG A 59 3.88 9.50 -14.15
CA ARG A 59 4.55 8.50 -15.02
C ARG A 59 5.66 7.77 -14.27
N GLN A 60 6.59 8.51 -13.65
CA GLN A 60 7.70 7.92 -12.90
C GLN A 60 7.21 7.16 -11.66
N ARG A 61 6.27 7.77 -10.91
CA ARG A 61 5.68 7.14 -9.72
C ARG A 61 4.98 5.82 -10.05
N SER A 62 4.19 5.78 -11.12
CA SER A 62 3.52 4.55 -11.57
C SER A 62 4.51 3.50 -12.07
N GLY A 63 5.57 3.92 -12.78
CA GLY A 63 6.65 3.02 -13.18
C GLY A 63 7.33 2.35 -11.99
N VAL A 64 7.76 3.14 -11.00
CA VAL A 64 8.37 2.61 -9.76
C VAL A 64 7.41 1.73 -8.99
N PHE A 65 6.16 2.17 -8.80
CA PHE A 65 5.13 1.38 -8.10
C PHE A 65 4.90 0.02 -8.77
N ASN A 66 4.76 0.00 -10.10
CA ASN A 66 4.51 -1.23 -10.84
C ASN A 66 5.73 -2.17 -10.82
N ALA A 67 6.94 -1.62 -10.91
CA ALA A 67 8.17 -2.40 -10.79
C ALA A 67 8.29 -3.10 -9.43
N ILE A 68 7.92 -2.42 -8.34
CA ILE A 68 7.91 -3.00 -6.99
C ILE A 68 6.77 -4.01 -6.84
N MET A 69 5.52 -3.60 -7.06
CA MET A 69 4.36 -4.41 -6.67
C MET A 69 4.07 -5.58 -7.62
N TYR A 70 4.49 -5.49 -8.89
CA TYR A 70 4.23 -6.50 -9.91
C TYR A 70 5.49 -7.08 -10.55
N GLY A 71 6.69 -6.59 -10.18
CA GLY A 71 7.95 -7.13 -10.65
C GLY A 71 8.20 -8.58 -10.22
N SER A 72 8.99 -9.29 -11.01
CA SER A 72 9.53 -10.62 -10.68
C SER A 72 10.79 -10.52 -9.84
N GLY A 73 11.08 -11.54 -9.02
CA GLY A 73 12.21 -11.53 -8.09
C GLY A 73 11.82 -10.92 -6.74
N GLY A 74 12.76 -10.83 -5.81
CA GLY A 74 12.52 -10.32 -4.46
C GLY A 74 11.42 -11.08 -3.69
N LEU A 75 10.66 -10.34 -2.87
CA LEU A 75 9.60 -10.89 -2.03
C LEU A 75 8.48 -11.52 -2.86
N SER A 76 7.75 -12.47 -2.26
CA SER A 76 6.48 -12.87 -2.85
C SER A 76 5.52 -11.67 -2.89
N ARG A 77 4.63 -11.65 -3.87
CA ARG A 77 3.63 -10.58 -4.00
C ARG A 77 2.79 -10.45 -2.73
N ALA A 78 2.42 -11.56 -2.08
CA ALA A 78 1.68 -11.51 -0.82
C ALA A 78 2.47 -10.81 0.29
N GLU A 79 3.77 -11.07 0.42
CA GLU A 79 4.60 -10.42 1.44
C GLU A 79 4.76 -8.91 1.18
N ARG A 80 4.84 -8.48 -0.09
CA ARG A 80 4.78 -7.05 -0.43
C ARG A 80 3.47 -6.44 0.06
N GLU A 81 2.33 -7.07 -0.22
CA GLU A 81 1.02 -6.60 0.25
C GLU A 81 0.93 -6.55 1.79
N LEU A 82 1.54 -7.51 2.49
CA LEU A 82 1.59 -7.54 3.95
C LEU A 82 2.38 -6.34 4.51
N ALA A 83 3.59 -6.12 4.01
CA ALA A 83 4.41 -4.97 4.40
C ALA A 83 3.68 -3.64 4.10
N SER A 84 3.08 -3.53 2.91
CA SER A 84 2.30 -2.37 2.47
C SER A 84 1.12 -2.08 3.40
N THR A 85 0.44 -3.14 3.86
CA THR A 85 -0.66 -3.04 4.82
C THR A 85 -0.16 -2.57 6.18
N ALA A 86 0.94 -3.12 6.68
CA ALA A 86 1.55 -2.71 7.95
C ALA A 86 1.95 -1.23 7.95
N VAL A 87 2.67 -0.77 6.92
CA VAL A 87 3.06 0.64 6.75
C VAL A 87 1.83 1.55 6.73
N SER A 88 0.80 1.16 5.96
CA SER A 88 -0.43 1.94 5.86
C SER A 88 -1.22 1.99 7.16
N ARG A 89 -1.19 0.89 7.94
CA ARG A 89 -1.82 0.79 9.26
C ARG A 89 -1.11 1.66 10.30
N VAL A 90 0.22 1.71 10.28
CA VAL A 90 1.04 2.60 11.12
C VAL A 90 0.79 4.07 10.77
N ASN A 91 0.79 4.40 9.48
CA ASN A 91 0.60 5.78 9.00
C ASN A 91 -0.85 6.29 9.15
N GLY A 92 -1.82 5.43 9.48
CA GLY A 92 -3.23 5.84 9.54
C GLY A 92 -3.96 5.87 8.20
N CYS A 93 -3.37 5.41 7.09
CA CYS A 93 -4.03 5.40 5.78
C CYS A 93 -5.02 4.24 5.65
N VAL A 94 -6.28 4.45 6.07
CA VAL A 94 -7.35 3.44 6.01
C VAL A 94 -7.60 2.94 4.58
N TYR A 95 -7.63 3.84 3.58
CA TYR A 95 -7.81 3.45 2.17
C TYR A 95 -6.69 2.51 1.71
N CYS A 96 -5.44 2.89 1.94
CA CYS A 96 -4.28 2.13 1.52
C CYS A 96 -4.26 0.77 2.22
N ALA A 97 -4.46 0.75 3.53
CA ALA A 97 -4.51 -0.48 4.32
C ALA A 97 -5.61 -1.42 3.81
N SER A 98 -6.79 -0.90 3.47
CA SER A 98 -7.87 -1.71 2.88
C SER A 98 -7.50 -2.35 1.54
N VAL A 99 -6.96 -1.57 0.60
CA VAL A 99 -6.62 -2.07 -0.75
C VAL A 99 -5.57 -3.18 -0.65
N HIS A 100 -4.52 -2.96 0.15
CA HIS A 100 -3.42 -3.92 0.28
C HIS A 100 -3.80 -5.15 1.11
N ALA A 101 -4.66 -5.00 2.12
CA ALA A 101 -5.29 -6.12 2.82
C ALA A 101 -6.07 -7.04 1.86
N GLN A 102 -6.92 -6.46 1.00
CA GLN A 102 -7.69 -7.22 0.01
C GLN A 102 -6.76 -7.99 -0.94
N ARG A 103 -5.67 -7.35 -1.40
CA ARG A 103 -4.70 -7.99 -2.29
C ARG A 103 -3.93 -9.10 -1.60
N PHE A 104 -3.49 -8.91 -0.35
CA PHE A 104 -2.91 -9.96 0.46
C PHE A 104 -3.85 -11.17 0.54
N THR A 105 -5.11 -10.95 0.93
CA THR A 105 -6.09 -12.04 1.06
C THR A 105 -6.34 -12.76 -0.26
N GLN A 106 -6.39 -12.03 -1.38
CA GLN A 106 -6.54 -12.63 -2.71
C GLN A 106 -5.35 -13.51 -3.09
N LEU A 107 -4.12 -13.13 -2.74
CA LEU A 107 -2.90 -13.84 -3.09
C LEU A 107 -2.60 -15.00 -2.13
N ALA A 108 -2.66 -14.74 -0.82
CA ALA A 108 -2.34 -15.69 0.24
C ALA A 108 -3.51 -16.62 0.59
N LYS A 109 -4.73 -16.33 0.11
CA LYS A 109 -5.97 -17.10 0.38
C LYS A 109 -6.30 -17.22 1.88
N ARG A 110 -5.94 -16.20 2.66
CA ARG A 110 -6.11 -16.12 4.13
C ARG A 110 -6.20 -14.66 4.61
N THR A 111 -6.75 -14.44 5.80
CA THR A 111 -6.99 -13.09 6.38
C THR A 111 -6.32 -12.89 7.74
N ASP A 112 -5.95 -13.96 8.44
CA ASP A 112 -5.41 -13.95 9.80
C ASP A 112 -4.20 -13.04 10.02
N ALA A 113 -3.24 -12.97 9.08
CA ALA A 113 -2.13 -12.02 9.20
C ALA A 113 -2.61 -10.55 9.13
N ILE A 114 -3.59 -10.26 8.28
CA ILE A 114 -4.19 -8.92 8.15
C ILE A 114 -5.03 -8.58 9.38
N GLU A 115 -5.78 -9.53 9.90
CA GLU A 115 -6.56 -9.39 11.14
C GLU A 115 -5.65 -8.98 12.31
N GLN A 116 -4.50 -9.64 12.44
CA GLN A 116 -3.51 -9.26 13.45
C GLN A 116 -2.91 -7.88 13.19
N VAL A 117 -2.57 -7.54 11.93
CA VAL A 117 -2.03 -6.21 11.59
C VAL A 117 -3.06 -5.11 11.93
N PHE A 118 -4.34 -5.31 11.64
CA PHE A 118 -5.36 -4.30 11.95
C PHE A 118 -5.57 -4.11 13.46
N ASP A 119 -5.52 -5.20 14.23
CA ASP A 119 -5.63 -5.16 15.69
C ASP A 119 -4.40 -4.47 16.32
N ASP A 120 -3.22 -5.08 16.17
CA ASP A 120 -1.95 -4.55 16.67
C ASP A 120 -0.78 -4.98 15.76
N PRO A 121 -0.26 -4.07 14.91
CA PRO A 121 0.89 -4.35 14.05
C PRO A 121 2.13 -4.86 14.80
N ALA A 122 2.36 -4.41 16.05
CA ALA A 122 3.57 -4.75 16.79
C ALA A 122 3.65 -6.23 17.17
N THR A 123 2.50 -6.90 17.28
CA THR A 123 2.39 -8.32 17.60
C THR A 123 1.95 -9.19 16.41
N ALA A 124 1.76 -8.58 15.24
CA ALA A 124 1.20 -9.24 14.07
C ALA A 124 2.19 -10.10 13.27
N GLY A 125 1.65 -11.14 12.63
CA GLY A 125 2.35 -12.06 11.74
C GLY A 125 2.23 -13.50 12.26
N THR A 126 1.79 -14.42 11.40
CA THR A 126 1.52 -15.81 11.84
C THR A 126 2.77 -16.68 11.76
N THR A 127 3.73 -16.31 10.92
CA THR A 127 5.05 -16.95 10.83
C THR A 127 6.15 -16.02 11.34
N ALA A 128 7.30 -16.59 11.70
CA ALA A 128 8.44 -15.79 12.17
C ALA A 128 8.95 -14.82 11.09
N ARG A 129 8.93 -15.27 9.83
CA ARG A 129 9.18 -14.47 8.63
C ARG A 129 8.21 -13.29 8.47
N GLU A 130 6.91 -13.53 8.54
CA GLU A 130 5.90 -12.46 8.46
C GLU A 130 6.08 -11.44 9.59
N ARG A 131 6.34 -11.91 10.81
CA ARG A 131 6.62 -11.02 11.95
C ARG A 131 7.87 -10.17 11.72
N ALA A 132 8.93 -10.72 11.14
CA ALA A 132 10.14 -9.96 10.85
C ALA A 132 9.90 -8.90 9.76
N ILE A 133 9.16 -9.24 8.70
CA ILE A 133 8.75 -8.30 7.64
C ILE A 133 7.95 -7.13 8.23
N ILE A 134 6.95 -7.43 9.06
CA ILE A 134 6.09 -6.42 9.68
C ILE A 134 6.90 -5.54 10.64
N ARG A 135 7.73 -6.12 11.51
CA ARG A 135 8.59 -5.35 12.42
C ARG A 135 9.52 -4.40 11.68
N TYR A 136 10.18 -4.86 10.62
CA TYR A 136 11.04 -4.01 9.80
C TYR A 136 10.25 -2.88 9.14
N ALA A 137 9.07 -3.19 8.60
CA ALA A 137 8.19 -2.19 7.99
C ALA A 137 7.75 -1.11 9.00
N ILE A 138 7.42 -1.49 10.24
CA ILE A 138 7.09 -0.56 11.32
C ILE A 138 8.31 0.29 11.67
N ALA A 139 9.47 -0.34 11.93
CA ALA A 139 10.70 0.36 12.33
C ALA A 139 11.12 1.40 11.29
N LEU A 140 11.15 1.03 10.00
CA LEU A 140 11.50 1.95 8.92
C LEU A 140 10.46 3.06 8.71
N THR A 141 9.20 2.83 9.07
CA THR A 141 8.14 3.85 8.99
C THR A 141 8.23 4.86 10.13
N GLU A 142 8.39 4.39 11.36
CA GLU A 142 8.35 5.23 12.56
C GLU A 142 9.70 5.87 12.87
N ARG A 143 10.79 5.11 12.73
CA ARG A 143 12.14 5.47 13.18
C ARG A 143 13.20 5.07 12.14
N PRO A 144 13.13 5.58 10.89
CA PRO A 144 14.13 5.28 9.87
C PRO A 144 15.56 5.69 10.28
N ASP A 145 15.70 6.64 11.21
CA ASP A 145 16.96 7.08 11.81
C ASP A 145 17.61 6.02 12.72
N ALA A 146 16.82 5.07 13.21
CA ALA A 146 17.26 4.03 14.13
C ALA A 146 17.43 2.66 13.47
N VAL A 147 17.00 2.49 12.21
CA VAL A 147 17.20 1.25 11.46
C VAL A 147 18.68 1.08 11.15
N ASP A 148 19.25 -0.07 11.50
CA ASP A 148 20.66 -0.36 11.30
C ASP A 148 20.92 -1.78 10.73
N ALA A 149 22.18 -2.20 10.69
CA ALA A 149 22.57 -3.50 10.17
C ALA A 149 22.00 -4.68 10.96
N SER A 150 21.62 -4.49 12.23
CA SER A 150 21.00 -5.53 13.05
C SER A 150 19.57 -5.83 12.63
N ASP A 151 18.82 -4.84 12.13
CA ASP A 151 17.49 -5.06 11.54
C ASP A 151 17.57 -5.90 10.26
N ILE A 152 18.61 -5.67 9.45
CA ILE A 152 18.90 -6.49 8.26
C ILE A 152 19.23 -7.92 8.66
N ALA A 153 20.14 -8.10 9.62
CA ALA A 153 20.50 -9.44 10.12
C ALA A 153 19.30 -10.19 10.73
N ALA A 154 18.35 -9.48 11.35
CA ALA A 154 17.13 -10.08 11.87
C ALA A 154 16.20 -10.61 10.78
N LEU A 155 16.19 -9.99 9.59
CA LEU A 155 15.45 -10.50 8.43
C LEU A 155 16.16 -11.73 7.82
N GLU A 156 17.49 -11.69 7.71
CA GLU A 156 18.29 -12.82 7.20
C GLU A 156 18.13 -14.06 8.08
N ALA A 157 18.04 -13.89 9.40
CA ALA A 157 17.81 -14.97 10.34
C ALA A 157 16.48 -15.71 10.12
N GLU A 158 15.49 -15.03 9.51
CA GLU A 158 14.19 -15.61 9.10
C GLU A 158 14.17 -16.04 7.63
N GLY A 159 15.35 -16.16 7.02
CA GLY A 159 15.57 -16.68 5.69
C GLY A 159 15.25 -15.70 4.56
N LEU A 160 15.18 -14.39 4.83
CA LEU A 160 15.12 -13.40 3.75
C LEU A 160 16.48 -13.27 3.07
N THR A 161 16.49 -13.30 1.74
CA THR A 161 17.67 -13.00 0.93
C THR A 161 17.91 -11.49 0.86
N HIS A 162 19.13 -11.05 0.53
CA HIS A 162 19.41 -9.62 0.36
C HIS A 162 18.52 -8.95 -0.71
N GLU A 163 18.16 -9.68 -1.77
CA GLU A 163 17.25 -9.18 -2.81
C GLU A 163 15.84 -8.95 -2.26
N GLU A 164 15.34 -9.89 -1.44
CA GLU A 164 14.06 -9.74 -0.74
C GLU A 164 14.07 -8.60 0.27
N ILE A 165 15.18 -8.37 0.98
CA ILE A 165 15.32 -7.27 1.94
C ILE A 165 15.35 -5.92 1.22
N LEU A 166 16.07 -5.84 0.09
CA LEU A 166 16.07 -4.64 -0.76
C LEU A 166 14.67 -4.33 -1.30
N ASP A 167 13.96 -5.36 -1.79
CA ASP A 167 12.59 -5.22 -2.29
C ASP A 167 11.61 -4.84 -1.18
N LEU A 168 11.74 -5.42 0.02
CA LEU A 168 10.98 -5.01 1.21
C LEU A 168 11.17 -3.53 1.52
N SER A 169 12.42 -3.06 1.49
CA SER A 169 12.75 -1.65 1.75
C SER A 169 12.11 -0.72 0.72
N HIS A 170 12.11 -1.12 -0.56
CA HIS A 170 11.42 -0.38 -1.62
C HIS A 170 9.90 -0.37 -1.44
N ALA A 171 9.29 -1.51 -1.08
CA ALA A 171 7.87 -1.60 -0.77
C ALA A 171 7.49 -0.65 0.38
N VAL A 172 8.24 -0.68 1.48
CA VAL A 172 7.98 0.22 2.61
C VAL A 172 8.13 1.70 2.20
N ALA A 173 9.19 2.05 1.47
CA ALA A 173 9.43 3.42 1.03
C ALA A 173 8.34 3.96 0.09
N ILE A 174 7.90 3.17 -0.90
CA ILE A 174 6.86 3.59 -1.85
C ILE A 174 5.50 3.77 -1.17
N PHE A 175 5.20 2.96 -0.14
CA PHE A 175 3.98 3.15 0.66
C PHE A 175 4.07 4.32 1.62
N ALA A 176 5.23 4.60 2.19
CA ALA A 176 5.45 5.82 2.93
C ALA A 176 5.20 7.06 2.04
N TRP A 177 5.63 7.05 0.77
CA TRP A 177 5.29 8.10 -0.20
C TRP A 177 3.78 8.13 -0.48
N ALA A 178 3.20 6.99 -0.89
CA ALA A 178 1.81 6.92 -1.31
C ALA A 178 0.84 7.32 -0.19
N ASN A 179 1.06 6.85 1.04
CA ASN A 179 0.25 7.20 2.20
C ASN A 179 0.27 8.72 2.44
N ARG A 180 1.42 9.38 2.34
CA ARG A 180 1.51 10.84 2.50
C ARG A 180 0.62 11.59 1.50
N LEU A 181 0.61 11.17 0.24
CA LEU A 181 -0.27 11.78 -0.77
C LEU A 181 -1.74 11.46 -0.50
N MET A 182 -2.07 10.21 -0.18
CA MET A 182 -3.44 9.76 0.09
C MET A 182 -4.07 10.42 1.32
N LEU A 183 -3.26 10.74 2.34
CA LEU A 183 -3.69 11.36 3.59
C LEU A 183 -3.78 12.89 3.53
N THR A 184 -3.07 13.53 2.59
CA THR A 184 -2.97 15.00 2.54
C THR A 184 -3.74 15.62 1.38
N LEU A 185 -4.16 14.81 0.40
CA LEU A 185 -4.85 15.28 -0.81
C LEU A 185 -6.29 14.78 -0.93
N GLY A 186 -6.80 14.05 0.06
CA GLY A 186 -8.12 13.45 0.00
C GLY A 186 -8.47 12.58 1.19
N GLU A 187 -9.57 11.86 1.07
CA GLU A 187 -10.13 11.03 2.14
C GLU A 187 -10.75 9.72 1.61
N PRO A 188 -10.77 8.65 2.43
CA PRO A 188 -11.51 7.44 2.10
C PRO A 188 -13.02 7.71 2.06
N VAL A 189 -13.70 7.13 1.08
CA VAL A 189 -15.15 7.09 0.97
C VAL A 189 -15.62 5.68 1.29
N PHE A 190 -16.30 5.54 2.43
CA PHE A 190 -16.85 4.25 2.85
C PHE A 190 -18.10 3.92 2.04
N PRO A 191 -18.34 2.62 1.74
CA PRO A 191 -19.59 2.20 1.13
C PRO A 191 -20.76 2.60 2.04
N GLU A 192 -21.89 2.99 1.44
CA GLU A 192 -23.10 3.21 2.23
C GLU A 192 -23.47 1.92 2.97
N PRO A 193 -23.89 2.00 4.24
CA PRO A 193 -24.44 0.85 4.94
C PRO A 193 -25.59 0.28 4.10
N ALA A 194 -25.58 -1.03 3.86
CA ALA A 194 -26.69 -1.68 3.18
C ALA A 194 -28.01 -1.28 3.87
N ALA A 195 -28.95 -0.73 3.10
CA ALA A 195 -30.24 -0.33 3.64
C ALA A 195 -30.97 -1.57 4.21
N GLY A 196 -31.01 -1.68 5.54
CA GLY A 196 -31.72 -2.73 6.26
C GLY A 196 -30.86 -3.95 6.61
N ALA A 197 -30.25 -3.90 7.79
CA ALA A 197 -29.96 -5.08 8.60
C ALA A 197 -30.98 -5.13 9.76
#